data_AF-A0A2M8PJK8-F1
#
_entry.id   AF-A0A2M8PJK8-F1
#
_cell.length_a   1.000
_cell.length_b   1.000
_cell.length_c   1.000
_cell.angle_alpha   90.00
_cell.angle_beta   90.00
_cell.angle_gamma   90.00
#
_symmetry.space_group_name_H-M   'P 1'
#
loop_
_entity.id
_entity.type
_entity.pdbx_description
1 polymer ?
#
loop_
_entity_poly.entity_id
_entity_poly.type
_entity_poly.pdbx_seq_one_letter_code
_entity_poly.pdbx_strand_id
1 'polypeptide(L)'
;VWITNKWTWLPLYAFLIGLLIWQYRKGVWRVLVLVALLITATDRFTSGFMKPYFARLRPCHNEELTCVIDLITGGCGGKFGFASSHAANVFGITIFLVLLWRKRSLLVHWLWLWAIV
;
A
#
# COMPACT_ATOMS: atom_id res chain seq x y z
N VAL A 1 -12.96 10.45 4.46
CA VAL A 1 -12.00 11.02 3.47
C VAL A 1 -10.57 11.18 4.02
N TRP A 2 -10.33 11.22 5.34
CA TRP A 2 -9.00 11.50 5.92
C TRP A 2 -8.06 10.29 6.08
N ILE A 3 -8.60 9.08 6.23
CA ILE A 3 -7.82 7.87 6.54
C ILE A 3 -7.03 7.36 5.31
N THR A 4 -7.63 7.47 4.12
CA THR A 4 -7.00 7.03 2.85
C THR A 4 -6.17 8.12 2.17
N ASN A 5 -6.07 9.31 2.78
CA ASN A 5 -5.32 10.39 2.15
C ASN A 5 -3.81 10.14 2.30
N LYS A 6 -3.11 10.13 1.16
CA LYS A 6 -1.68 9.82 1.05
C LYS A 6 -0.82 10.71 1.96
N TRP A 7 -1.29 11.94 2.16
CA TRP A 7 -0.64 12.95 2.99
C TRP A 7 -0.69 12.65 4.49
N THR A 8 -1.72 11.95 4.97
CA THR A 8 -1.88 11.62 6.40
C THR A 8 -0.76 10.69 6.88
N TRP A 9 -0.26 9.81 5.99
CA TRP A 9 0.76 8.81 6.32
C TRP A 9 2.19 9.26 6.01
N LEU A 10 2.36 10.47 5.44
CA LEU A 10 3.68 11.04 5.14
C LEU A 10 4.63 11.07 6.35
N PRO A 11 4.19 11.46 7.56
CA PRO A 11 5.06 11.47 8.75
C PRO A 11 5.55 10.07 9.12
N LEU A 12 4.69 9.05 8.96
CA LEU A 12 5.03 7.67 9.26
C LEU A 12 6.08 7.13 8.28
N TYR A 13 5.91 7.39 6.98
CA TYR A 13 6.91 7.02 5.98
C TYR A 13 8.26 7.70 6.24
N ALA A 14 8.27 8.98 6.61
CA ALA A 14 9.48 9.70 6.97
C ALA A 14 10.17 9.09 8.21
N PHE A 15 9.39 8.73 9.23
CA PHE A 15 9.90 8.06 10.43
C PHE A 15 10.54 6.70 10.12
N LEU A 16 9.89 5.88 9.29
CA LEU A 16 10.42 4.57 8.88
C LEU A 16 11.73 4.71 8.09
N ILE A 17 11.80 5.66 7.16
CA ILE A 17 13.02 5.94 6.41
C ILE A 17 14.13 6.42 7.35
N GLY A 18 13.82 7.31 8.30
CA GLY A 18 14.76 7.76 9.32
C GLY A 18 15.34 6.62 10.16
N LEU A 19 14.50 5.69 10.61
CA LEU A 19 14.94 4.47 11.32
C LEU A 19 15.86 3.60 10.46
N LEU A 20 15.54 3.41 9.18
CA LEU A 20 16.37 2.64 8.27
C LEU A 20 17.74 3.29 8.05
N ILE A 21 17.79 4.62 7.91
CA ILE A 21 19.05 5.37 7.77
C ILE A 21 19.89 5.24 9.04
N TRP A 22 19.26 5.38 10.22
CA TRP A 22 19.96 5.26 11.50
C TRP A 22 20.55 3.86 11.71
N GLN A 23 19.79 2.81 11.39
CA GLN A 23 20.19 1.41 11.60
C GLN A 23 21.23 0.92 10.58
N TYR A 24 21.05 1.24 9.29
CA TYR A 24 21.86 0.66 8.20
C TYR A 24 22.90 1.63 7.63
N ARG A 25 22.83 2.93 7.95
CA ARG A 25 23.75 3.98 7.48
C ARG A 25 24.03 3.86 5.98
N LYS A 26 25.26 3.52 5.58
CA LYS A 26 25.65 3.37 4.15
C LYS A 26 24.94 2.20 3.45
N GLY A 27 24.47 1.20 4.20
CA GLY A 27 23.74 0.05 3.67
C GLY A 27 22.26 0.33 3.34
N VAL A 28 21.73 1.51 3.71
CA VAL A 28 20.31 1.84 3.57
C VAL A 28 19.84 1.83 2.12
N TRP A 29 20.72 2.19 1.17
CA TRP A 29 20.40 2.21 -0.26
C TRP A 29 19.92 0.85 -0.75
N ARG A 30 20.54 -0.25 -0.30
CA ARG A 30 20.11 -1.61 -0.66
C ARG A 30 18.70 -1.90 -0.19
N VAL A 31 18.35 -1.46 1.01
CA VAL A 31 17.02 -1.63 1.58
C VAL A 31 15.99 -0.79 0.83
N LEU A 32 16.31 0.46 0.50
CA LEU A 32 15.42 1.34 -0.27
C LEU A 32 15.16 0.81 -1.68
N VAL A 33 16.19 0.28 -2.35
CA VAL A 33 16.03 -0.37 -3.66
C VAL A 33 15.12 -1.59 -3.57
N LEU A 34 15.28 -2.42 -2.54
CA LEU A 34 14.40 -3.58 -2.33
C LEU A 34 12.96 -3.17 -2.07
N VAL A 35 12.73 -2.12 -1.27
CA VAL A 35 11.38 -1.58 -1.03
C VAL A 35 10.77 -1.04 -2.32
N ALA A 36 11.52 -0.29 -3.12
CA ALA A 36 11.06 0.21 -4.42
C ALA A 36 10.70 -0.93 -5.37
N LEU A 37 11.56 -1.94 -5.48
CA LEU A 37 11.29 -3.15 -6.27
C LEU A 37 10.02 -3.86 -5.79
N LEU A 38 9.86 -3.99 -4.47
CA LEU A 38 8.69 -4.64 -3.89
C LEU A 38 7.40 -3.90 -4.23
N ILE A 39 7.37 -2.56 -4.10
CA ILE A 39 6.22 -1.73 -4.49
C ILE A 39 5.91 -1.89 -5.98
N THR A 40 6.94 -1.88 -6.84
CA THR A 40 6.71 -2.08 -8.28
C THR A 40 6.19 -3.48 -8.59
N ALA A 41 6.68 -4.51 -7.91
CA ALA A 41 6.24 -5.88 -8.09
C ALA A 41 4.79 -6.06 -7.63
N THR A 42 4.41 -5.55 -6.46
CA THR A 42 3.04 -5.62 -5.94
C THR A 42 2.07 -4.80 -6.79
N ASP A 43 2.46 -3.63 -7.27
CA ASP A 43 1.62 -2.83 -8.18
C ASP A 43 1.43 -3.51 -9.53
N ARG A 44 2.51 -4.06 -10.12
CA ARG A 44 2.43 -4.79 -11.39
C ARG A 44 1.66 -6.10 -11.27
N PHE A 45 1.80 -6.82 -10.15
CA PHE A 45 1.03 -8.03 -9.91
C PHE A 45 -0.47 -7.73 -9.73
N THR A 46 -0.81 -6.74 -8.90
CA THR A 46 -2.22 -6.36 -8.70
C THR A 46 -2.83 -5.80 -9.98
N SER A 47 -2.13 -4.89 -10.67
CA SER A 47 -2.66 -4.22 -11.85
C SER A 47 -2.61 -5.06 -13.12
N GLY A 48 -1.55 -5.84 -13.31
CA GLY A 48 -1.32 -6.63 -14.52
C GLY A 48 -1.86 -8.05 -14.45
N PHE A 49 -1.91 -8.66 -13.26
CA PHE A 49 -2.38 -10.04 -13.11
C PHE A 49 -3.75 -10.11 -12.44
N MET A 50 -3.93 -9.51 -11.26
CA MET A 50 -5.17 -9.68 -10.50
C MET A 50 -6.38 -8.98 -11.15
N LYS A 51 -6.21 -7.75 -11.63
CA LYS A 51 -7.29 -7.00 -12.28
C LYS A 51 -7.91 -7.73 -13.48
N PRO A 52 -7.15 -8.24 -14.46
CA PRO A 52 -7.73 -9.01 -15.56
C PRO A 52 -8.20 -10.40 -15.13
N TYR A 53 -7.53 -11.05 -14.17
CA TYR A 53 -7.91 -12.40 -13.73
C TYR A 53 -9.26 -12.44 -13.00
N PHE A 54 -9.49 -11.52 -12.06
CA PHE A 54 -10.73 -11.49 -11.29
C PHE A 54 -11.86 -10.73 -12.00
N ALA A 55 -11.53 -9.86 -12.96
CA ALA A 55 -12.47 -9.07 -13.76
C ALA A 55 -13.60 -8.40 -12.96
N ARG A 56 -13.40 -8.13 -11.65
CA ARG A 56 -14.42 -7.54 -10.79
C ARG A 56 -14.54 -6.06 -11.06
N LEU A 57 -15.64 -5.67 -11.71
CA LEU A 57 -15.98 -4.28 -11.97
C LEU A 57 -16.14 -3.51 -10.66
N ARG A 58 -15.68 -2.25 -10.67
CA ARG A 58 -15.97 -1.34 -9.56
C ARG A 58 -17.47 -1.03 -9.53
N PRO A 59 -18.09 -0.89 -8.34
CA PRO A 59 -19.53 -0.60 -8.22
C PRO A 59 -19.98 0.64 -8.99
N CYS A 60 -19.05 1.58 -9.18
CA CYS A 60 -19.29 2.84 -9.89
C CYS A 60 -19.41 2.67 -11.42
N HIS A 61 -19.06 1.52 -11.99
CA HIS A 61 -19.27 1.19 -13.42
C HIS A 61 -20.58 0.41 -13.66
N ASN A 62 -21.41 0.24 -12.64
CA ASN A 62 -22.72 -0.38 -12.78
C ASN A 62 -23.79 0.73 -12.88
N GLU A 63 -24.45 0.83 -14.03
CA GLU A 63 -25.41 1.87 -14.39
C GLU A 63 -26.64 1.90 -13.46
N GLU A 64 -26.95 0.79 -12.79
CA GLU A 64 -28.03 0.73 -11.77
C GLU A 64 -27.60 1.34 -10.41
N LEU A 65 -26.30 1.34 -10.10
CA LEU A 65 -25.77 1.83 -8.82
C LEU A 65 -25.21 3.25 -8.90
N THR A 66 -25.02 3.80 -10.10
CA THR A 66 -24.55 5.19 -10.29
C THR A 66 -25.50 6.24 -9.71
N CYS A 67 -26.79 5.91 -9.54
CA CYS A 67 -27.77 6.82 -8.93
C CYS A 67 -27.65 6.92 -7.40
N VAL A 68 -26.98 5.96 -6.75
CA VAL A 68 -26.81 5.89 -5.28
C VAL A 68 -25.38 6.27 -4.86
N ILE A 69 -24.41 6.11 -5.75
CA ILE A 69 -23.00 6.39 -5.48
C ILE A 69 -22.71 7.85 -5.82
N ASP A 70 -22.81 8.72 -4.82
CA ASP A 70 -22.33 10.09 -4.93
C ASP A 70 -20.79 10.06 -5.02
N LEU A 71 -20.26 10.22 -6.23
CA LEU A 71 -18.82 10.23 -6.50
C LEU A 71 -18.25 11.55 -6.00
N ILE A 72 -18.05 11.63 -4.68
CA ILE A 72 -17.44 12.77 -4.01
C ILE A 72 -15.97 12.85 -4.50
N THR A 73 -15.76 13.71 -5.49
CA THR A 73 -14.49 14.32 -5.92
C THR A 73 -13.34 13.40 -6.35
N GLY A 74 -13.58 12.47 -7.28
CA GLY A 74 -12.44 11.83 -7.95
C GLY A 74 -12.67 10.69 -8.93
N GLY A 75 -13.76 10.70 -9.71
CA GLY A 75 -13.98 9.78 -10.83
C GLY A 75 -14.06 8.29 -10.47
N CYS A 76 -14.76 7.52 -11.31
CA CYS A 76 -14.48 6.10 -11.37
C CYS A 76 -13.03 5.93 -11.84
N GLY A 77 -12.12 5.50 -10.96
CA GLY A 77 -10.80 5.04 -11.41
C GLY A 77 -10.90 3.85 -12.39
N GLY A 78 -9.84 3.07 -12.60
CA GLY A 78 -9.86 1.96 -13.58
C GLY A 78 -11.01 0.95 -13.43
N LYS A 79 -11.37 0.27 -14.52
CA LYS A 79 -12.51 -0.67 -14.62
C LYS A 79 -12.55 -1.74 -13.51
N PHE A 80 -11.40 -2.27 -13.13
CA PHE A 80 -11.29 -3.33 -12.13
C PHE A 80 -10.81 -2.80 -10.76
N GLY A 81 -11.54 -3.21 -9.71
CA GLY A 81 -11.30 -2.76 -8.34
C GLY A 81 -10.50 -3.72 -7.48
N PHE A 82 -10.32 -4.96 -7.93
CA PHE A 82 -9.74 -6.04 -7.14
C PHE A 82 -8.39 -6.50 -7.69
N ALA A 83 -7.32 -6.65 -6.88
CA ALA A 83 -7.17 -6.23 -5.49
C ALA A 83 -6.73 -4.76 -5.35
N SER A 84 -6.83 -4.18 -4.15
CA SER A 84 -6.35 -2.82 -3.86
C SER A 84 -4.83 -2.76 -3.93
N SER A 85 -4.29 -2.02 -4.90
CA SER A 85 -2.84 -1.81 -5.04
C SER A 85 -2.25 -1.09 -3.82
N HIS A 86 -3.01 -0.19 -3.17
CA HIS A 86 -2.55 0.49 -1.96
C HIS A 86 -2.37 -0.49 -0.80
N ALA A 87 -3.35 -1.36 -0.55
CA ALA A 87 -3.26 -2.38 0.50
C ALA A 87 -2.11 -3.35 0.24
N ALA A 88 -1.95 -3.82 -1.01
CA ALA A 88 -0.85 -4.71 -1.37
C ALA A 88 0.53 -4.10 -1.09
N ASN A 89 0.71 -2.80 -1.38
CA ASN A 89 1.96 -2.11 -1.11
C ASN A 89 2.23 -1.97 0.39
N VAL A 90 1.23 -1.55 1.18
CA VAL A 90 1.37 -1.37 2.64
C VAL A 90 1.71 -2.70 3.33
N PHE A 91 0.95 -3.76 3.04
CA PHE A 91 1.22 -5.09 3.60
C PHE A 91 2.58 -5.63 3.14
N GLY A 92 2.95 -5.41 1.88
CA GLY A 92 4.24 -5.83 1.35
C GLY A 92 5.42 -5.14 2.06
N ILE A 93 5.34 -3.83 2.30
CA ILE A 93 6.34 -3.08 3.07
C ILE A 93 6.40 -3.59 4.50
N THR A 94 5.25 -3.77 5.16
CA THR A 94 5.18 -4.25 6.54
C THR A 94 5.83 -5.63 6.69
N ILE A 95 5.49 -6.60 5.84
CA ILE A 95 6.10 -7.93 5.87
C ILE A 95 7.61 -7.83 5.65
N PHE A 96 8.06 -7.05 4.68
CA PHE A 96 9.48 -6.85 4.42
C PHE A 96 10.22 -6.29 5.64
N LEU A 97 9.69 -5.25 6.29
CA LEU A 97 10.30 -4.64 7.47
C LEU A 97 10.31 -5.60 8.68
N VAL A 98 9.23 -6.37 8.88
CA VAL A 98 9.15 -7.38 9.95
C VAL A 98 10.20 -8.47 9.74
N LEU A 99 10.37 -8.96 8.51
CA LEU A 99 11.40 -9.95 8.18
C LEU A 99 12.81 -9.37 8.27
N LEU A 100 13.00 -8.11 7.88
CA LEU A 100 14.29 -7.43 7.91
C LEU A 100 14.77 -7.22 9.35
N TRP A 101 13.88 -6.77 10.24
CA TRP A 101 14.24 -6.49 11.62
C TRP A 101 14.28 -7.73 12.50
N ARG A 102 13.57 -8.81 12.14
CA ARG A 102 13.57 -10.15 12.79
C ARG A 102 13.36 -10.17 14.31
N LYS A 103 13.16 -9.01 14.94
CA LYS A 103 13.00 -8.78 16.37
C LYS A 103 11.51 -8.60 16.66
N ARG A 104 11.01 -9.31 17.66
CA ARG A 104 9.65 -9.10 18.20
C ARG A 104 9.63 -7.87 19.11
N SER A 105 9.80 -6.69 18.51
CA SER A 105 9.70 -5.41 19.23
C SER A 105 8.28 -4.85 19.14
N LEU A 106 7.97 -3.86 19.99
CA LEU A 106 6.72 -3.11 19.92
C LEU A 106 6.52 -2.48 18.53
N LEU A 107 7.60 -2.04 17.88
CA LEU A 107 7.60 -1.50 16.51
C LEU A 107 6.98 -2.47 15.49
N VAL A 108 7.26 -3.78 15.60
CA VAL A 108 6.66 -4.79 14.71
C VAL A 108 5.16 -4.90 14.92
N HIS A 109 4.68 -4.84 16.17
CA HIS A 109 3.25 -4.85 16.47
C HIS A 109 2.56 -3.58 15.93
N TRP A 110 3.20 -2.43 16.07
CA TRP A 110 2.72 -1.16 15.50
C TRP A 110 2.62 -1.18 13.97
N LEU A 111 3.59 -1.80 13.28
CA LEU A 111 3.54 -1.94 11.82
C LEU A 111 2.36 -2.80 11.34
N TRP A 112 2.02 -3.86 12.08
CA TRP A 112 0.84 -4.68 11.77
C TRP A 112 -0.46 -3.91 11.99
N LEU A 113 -0.57 -3.14 13.07
CA LEU A 113 -1.72 -2.26 13.30
C LEU A 113 -1.86 -1.23 12.19
N TRP A 114 -0.74 -0.63 11.77
CA TRP A 114 -0.73 0.30 10.66
C TRP A 114 -1.21 -0.33 9.35
N ALA A 115 -0.77 -1.55 9.03
CA ALA A 115 -1.14 -2.22 7.79
C ALA A 115 -2.64 -2.53 7.65
N ILE A 116 -3.36 -2.60 8.77
CA ILE A 116 -4.80 -2.89 8.81
C ILE A 116 -5.65 -1.63 8.54
N VAL A 117 -5.10 -0.44 8.77
CA VAL A 117 -5.80 0.86 8.65
C VAL A 117 -5.67 1.41 7.23
#